data_AF-A0A165Y809-F1
#
_entry.id   AF-A0A165Y809-F1
#
_cell.length_a   1.000
_cell.length_b   1.000
_cell.length_c   1.000
_cell.angle_alpha   90.00
_cell.angle_beta   90.00
_cell.angle_gamma   90.00
#
_symmetry.space_group_name_H-M   'P 1'
#
loop_
_entity.id
_entity.type
_entity.pdbx_description
1 polymer ?
#
loop_
_entity_poly.entity_id
_entity_poly.type
_entity_poly.pdbx_seq_one_letter_code
_entity_poly.pdbx_strand_id
1 'polypeptide(L)'
;TEYTTQGLHSVKPFWKHLPHCDIFSCFTPGILHQLHKVVFKDHLVAWATRCVGGGPDEIDQQFRTMPPGNGLHHFQKGISLVSQWTGTEYKNMEKEARLIHAVHAALDLINYAHFEHHTTDSLWRLNAAWVAFHQ
;
A
#
# COMPACT_ATOMS: atom_id res chain seq x y z
N THR A 1 3.97 -36.87 16.18
CA THR A 1 4.31 -37.63 14.96
C THR A 1 3.37 -37.31 13.81
N GLU A 2 2.09 -37.02 14.07
CA GLU A 2 1.06 -36.68 13.06
C GLU A 2 1.22 -35.31 12.36
N TYR A 3 1.84 -34.32 13.04
CA TYR A 3 2.04 -32.98 12.47
C TYR A 3 3.24 -32.88 11.50
N THR A 4 4.25 -33.73 11.68
CA THR A 4 5.46 -33.73 10.83
C THR A 4 5.14 -34.18 9.41
N THR A 5 4.17 -35.08 9.24
CA THR A 5 3.67 -35.51 7.91
C THR A 5 2.91 -34.41 7.17
N GLN A 6 2.50 -33.34 7.85
CA GLN A 6 1.87 -32.16 7.25
C GLN A 6 2.86 -30.99 7.02
N GLY A 7 4.17 -31.23 7.21
CA GLY A 7 5.20 -30.18 7.11
C GLY A 7 5.21 -29.18 8.27
N LEU A 8 4.46 -29.46 9.35
CA LEU A 8 4.43 -28.62 10.54
C LEU A 8 5.54 -29.06 11.49
N HIS A 9 6.49 -28.15 11.70
CA HIS A 9 7.58 -28.33 12.65
C HIS A 9 7.27 -27.62 13.96
N SER A 10 7.61 -28.25 15.08
CA SER A 10 7.54 -27.61 16.40
C SER A 10 8.55 -26.47 16.46
N VAL A 11 8.09 -25.23 16.32
CA VAL A 11 8.91 -24.03 16.52
C VAL A 11 8.83 -23.64 18.00
N LYS A 12 9.98 -23.49 18.66
CA LYS A 12 10.05 -22.80 19.95
C LYS A 12 10.11 -21.31 19.65
N PRO A 13 9.04 -20.53 19.92
CA PRO A 13 9.06 -19.11 19.62
C PRO A 13 10.13 -18.42 20.47
N PHE A 14 10.83 -17.42 19.90
CA PHE A 14 11.85 -16.68 20.64
C PHE A 14 11.26 -15.94 21.86
N TRP A 15 9.98 -15.58 21.79
CA TRP A 15 9.23 -14.91 22.87
C TRP A 15 8.70 -15.84 23.95
N LYS A 16 8.99 -17.15 23.92
CA LYS A 16 8.51 -18.12 24.92
C LYS A 16 8.78 -17.69 26.37
N HIS A 17 9.88 -16.98 26.60
CA HIS A 17 10.33 -16.55 27.93
C HIS A 17 9.91 -15.11 28.28
N LEU A 18 8.97 -14.52 27.53
CA LEU A 18 8.43 -13.18 27.77
C LEU A 18 6.95 -13.26 28.18
N PRO A 19 6.63 -13.73 29.40
CA PRO A 19 5.26 -14.05 29.81
C PRO A 19 4.33 -12.84 29.93
N HIS A 20 4.89 -11.63 29.95
CA HIS A 20 4.14 -10.37 30.02
C HIS A 20 4.17 -9.58 28.71
N CYS A 21 4.77 -10.13 27.65
CA CYS A 21 4.84 -9.49 26.34
C CYS A 21 3.77 -10.08 25.42
N ASP A 22 2.78 -9.27 25.04
CA ASP A 22 1.90 -9.62 23.93
C ASP A 22 2.64 -9.38 22.61
N ILE A 23 3.33 -10.42 22.12
CA ILE A 23 4.11 -10.33 20.89
C ILE A 23 3.25 -9.93 19.67
N PHE A 24 1.95 -10.24 19.67
CA PHE A 24 1.07 -9.90 18.57
C PHE A 24 0.86 -8.38 18.46
N SER A 25 0.89 -7.67 19.59
CA SER A 25 0.88 -6.21 19.62
C SER A 25 2.18 -5.57 19.12
N CYS A 26 3.29 -6.30 19.16
CA CYS A 26 4.60 -5.81 18.74
C CYS A 26 4.83 -5.90 17.23
N PHE A 27 4.04 -6.71 16.50
CA PHE A 27 4.10 -6.75 15.06
C PHE A 27 3.36 -5.53 14.50
N THR A 28 4.11 -4.50 14.14
CA THR A 28 3.55 -3.37 13.41
C THR A 28 3.02 -3.86 12.05
N PRO A 29 1.84 -3.41 11.62
CA PRO A 29 1.29 -3.80 10.34
C PRO A 29 2.26 -3.39 9.23
N GLY A 30 2.69 -4.36 8.41
CA GLY A 30 3.68 -4.11 7.36
C GLY A 30 3.13 -3.17 6.28
N ILE A 31 3.84 -2.07 6.02
CA ILE A 31 3.47 -1.05 5.02
C ILE A 31 3.20 -1.69 3.65
N LEU A 32 4.06 -2.63 3.22
CA LEU A 32 3.89 -3.28 1.93
C LEU A 32 2.58 -4.06 1.80
N HIS A 33 2.21 -4.83 2.83
CA HIS A 33 1.01 -5.65 2.73
C HIS A 33 -0.25 -4.83 2.99
N GLN A 34 -0.25 -3.97 4.01
CA GLN A 34 -1.44 -3.28 4.45
C GLN A 34 -1.71 -2.03 3.62
N LEU A 35 -0.70 -1.20 3.42
CA LEU A 35 -0.88 0.08 2.76
C LEU A 35 -0.81 -0.05 1.24
N HIS A 36 0.26 -0.65 0.71
CA HIS A 36 0.42 -0.77 -0.74
C HIS A 36 -0.54 -1.77 -1.37
N LYS A 37 -0.57 -3.00 -0.87
CA LYS A 37 -1.40 -4.03 -1.47
C LYS A 37 -2.88 -3.84 -1.13
N VAL A 38 -3.23 -3.82 0.15
CA VAL A 38 -4.64 -3.79 0.54
C VAL A 38 -5.27 -2.41 0.28
N VAL A 39 -4.72 -1.33 0.83
CA VAL A 39 -5.33 0.00 0.67
C VAL A 39 -5.20 0.54 -0.75
N PHE A 40 -4.00 0.58 -1.33
CA PHE A 40 -3.83 1.17 -2.66
C PHE A 40 -4.38 0.27 -3.78
N LYS A 41 -3.87 -0.96 -3.94
CA LYS A 41 -4.30 -1.81 -5.06
C LYS A 41 -5.70 -2.39 -4.88
N ASP A 42 -5.92 -3.13 -3.81
CA ASP A 42 -7.13 -3.95 -3.68
C ASP A 42 -8.36 -3.10 -3.37
N HIS A 43 -8.18 -1.92 -2.77
CA HIS A 43 -9.27 -0.99 -2.49
C HIS A 43 -9.30 0.22 -3.44
N LEU A 44 -8.31 1.12 -3.41
CA LEU A 44 -8.39 2.40 -4.14
C LEU A 44 -8.42 2.23 -5.66
N VAL A 45 -7.48 1.46 -6.23
CA VAL A 45 -7.45 1.20 -7.68
C VAL A 45 -8.70 0.45 -8.12
N ALA A 46 -9.13 -0.54 -7.34
CA ALA A 46 -10.36 -1.28 -7.63
C ALA A 46 -11.62 -0.39 -7.57
N TRP A 47 -11.71 0.51 -6.59
CA TRP A 47 -12.79 1.47 -6.46
C TRP A 47 -12.78 2.50 -7.59
N ALA A 48 -11.63 3.12 -7.85
CA ALA A 48 -11.48 4.10 -8.94
C ALA A 48 -11.88 3.50 -10.28
N THR A 49 -11.42 2.28 -10.58
CA THR A 49 -11.81 1.53 -11.78
C THR A 49 -13.32 1.33 -11.90
N ARG A 50 -14.04 1.16 -10.79
CA ARG A 50 -15.52 1.02 -10.80
C ARG A 50 -16.25 2.35 -10.95
N CYS A 51 -15.64 3.45 -10.50
CA CYS A 51 -16.24 4.79 -10.56
C CYS A 51 -16.10 5.44 -11.94
N VAL A 52 -15.04 5.12 -12.68
CA VAL A 52 -14.82 5.65 -14.04
C VAL A 52 -15.69 4.90 -15.05
N GLY A 53 -16.30 5.62 -15.99
CA GLY A 53 -17.28 5.06 -16.93
C GLY A 53 -16.67 4.10 -17.95
N GLY A 54 -15.40 4.29 -18.30
CA GLY A 54 -14.63 3.42 -19.19
C GLY A 54 -13.91 2.28 -18.48
N GLY A 55 -14.13 2.09 -17.17
CA GLY A 55 -13.57 0.96 -16.42
C GLY A 55 -12.03 0.90 -16.45
N PRO A 56 -11.43 -0.31 -16.55
CA PRO A 56 -9.99 -0.49 -16.56
C PRO A 56 -9.28 0.24 -17.71
N ASP A 57 -9.93 0.36 -18.87
CA ASP A 57 -9.33 0.99 -20.05
C ASP A 57 -9.12 2.49 -19.86
N GLU A 58 -10.03 3.16 -19.14
CA GLU A 58 -9.92 4.58 -18.82
C GLU A 58 -8.78 4.83 -17.82
N ILE A 59 -8.63 3.95 -16.81
CA ILE A 59 -7.49 3.99 -15.88
C ILE A 59 -6.18 3.79 -16.65
N ASP A 60 -6.09 2.77 -17.50
CA ASP A 60 -4.92 2.50 -18.32
C ASP A 60 -4.58 3.70 -19.22
N GLN A 61 -5.60 4.34 -19.84
CA GLN A 61 -5.39 5.53 -20.65
C GLN A 61 -4.84 6.71 -19.83
N GLN A 62 -5.28 6.90 -18.60
CA GLN A 62 -4.75 7.95 -17.72
C GLN A 62 -3.26 7.73 -17.42
N PHE A 63 -2.86 6.50 -17.09
CA PHE A 63 -1.44 6.16 -16.86
C PHE A 63 -0.60 6.29 -18.14
N ARG A 64 -1.16 5.95 -19.32
CA ARG A 64 -0.50 6.11 -20.63
C ARG A 64 -0.32 7.56 -21.05
N THR A 65 -1.22 8.44 -20.66
CA THR A 65 -1.21 9.86 -21.06
C THR A 65 -0.43 10.74 -20.10
N MET A 66 0.00 10.20 -18.96
CA MET A 66 0.76 10.95 -17.97
C MET A 66 2.11 11.41 -18.55
N PRO A 67 2.44 12.72 -18.46
CA PRO A 67 3.71 13.22 -18.95
C PRO A 67 4.88 12.55 -18.23
N PRO A 68 5.97 12.21 -18.94
CA PRO A 68 7.18 11.72 -18.31
C PRO A 68 7.75 12.82 -17.40
N GLY A 69 7.87 12.52 -16.10
CA GLY A 69 8.43 13.40 -15.08
C GLY A 69 9.70 12.81 -14.46
N ASN A 70 10.54 13.68 -13.88
CA ASN A 70 11.75 13.21 -13.20
C ASN A 70 11.38 12.33 -12.00
N GLY A 71 11.82 11.07 -11.99
CA GLY A 71 11.52 10.10 -10.92
C GLY A 71 10.13 9.47 -10.97
N LEU A 72 9.38 9.63 -12.07
CA LEU A 72 8.15 8.90 -12.38
C LEU A 72 8.43 7.80 -13.41
N HIS A 73 7.70 6.69 -13.33
CA HIS A 73 7.93 5.53 -14.19
C HIS A 73 6.76 5.37 -15.15
N HIS A 74 6.96 5.78 -16.40
CA HIS A 74 5.89 5.83 -17.38
C HIS A 74 5.34 4.44 -17.74
N PHE A 75 4.03 4.23 -17.53
CA PHE A 75 3.33 2.99 -17.83
C PHE A 75 2.72 3.00 -19.25
N GLN A 76 3.55 2.79 -20.27
CA GLN A 76 3.14 2.85 -21.70
C GLN A 76 1.99 1.92 -22.10
N LYS A 77 1.78 0.83 -21.36
CA LYS A 77 0.68 -0.11 -21.61
C LYS A 77 -0.44 -0.02 -20.58
N GLY A 78 -0.40 0.98 -19.69
CA GLY A 78 -1.28 1.05 -18.52
C GLY A 78 -0.82 0.10 -17.41
N ILE A 79 -1.65 -0.05 -16.39
CA ILE A 79 -1.34 -0.82 -15.18
C ILE A 79 -2.08 -2.17 -15.13
N SER A 80 -3.13 -2.35 -15.94
CA SER A 80 -3.98 -3.54 -15.94
C SER A 80 -3.26 -4.81 -16.40
N LEU A 81 -2.17 -4.68 -17.17
CA LEU A 81 -1.37 -5.81 -17.63
C LEU A 81 -0.38 -6.34 -16.57
N VAL A 82 -0.18 -5.60 -15.48
CA VAL A 82 0.77 -6.00 -14.43
C VAL A 82 0.07 -6.99 -13.49
N SER A 83 0.35 -8.28 -13.68
CA SER A 83 -0.29 -9.37 -12.92
C SER A 83 0.24 -9.48 -11.48
N GLN A 84 1.52 -9.15 -11.27
CA GLN A 84 2.17 -9.13 -9.97
C GLN A 84 2.89 -7.81 -9.77
N TRP A 85 2.47 -7.07 -8.74
CA TRP A 85 3.04 -5.77 -8.42
C TRP A 85 4.14 -5.96 -7.38
N THR A 86 5.33 -5.46 -7.69
CA THR A 86 6.48 -5.34 -6.81
C THR A 86 6.38 -4.05 -5.99
N GLY A 87 7.13 -3.96 -4.88
CA GLY A 87 7.18 -2.74 -4.06
C GLY A 87 7.55 -1.48 -4.86
N THR A 88 8.39 -1.61 -5.89
CA THR A 88 8.75 -0.50 -6.78
C THR A 88 7.58 -0.08 -7.66
N GLU A 89 6.82 -1.03 -8.20
CA GLU A 89 5.64 -0.73 -9.01
C GLU A 89 4.56 -0.03 -8.19
N TYR A 90 4.27 -0.51 -6.97
CA TYR A 90 3.36 0.17 -6.04
C TYR A 90 3.74 1.64 -5.87
N LYS A 91 5.00 1.91 -5.50
CA LYS A 91 5.47 3.28 -5.24
C LYS A 91 5.37 4.20 -6.46
N ASN A 92 5.64 3.68 -7.65
CA ASN A 92 5.55 4.47 -8.88
C ASN A 92 4.10 4.76 -9.26
N MET A 93 3.22 3.75 -9.19
CA MET A 93 1.80 3.92 -9.46
C MET A 93 1.14 4.87 -8.45
N GLU A 94 1.52 4.79 -7.18
CA GLU A 94 1.03 5.68 -6.12
C GLU A 94 1.39 7.15 -6.38
N LYS A 95 2.64 7.43 -6.79
CA LYS A 95 3.08 8.80 -7.11
C LYS A 95 2.28 9.38 -8.27
N GLU A 96 2.02 8.58 -9.28
CA GLU A 96 1.27 8.97 -10.48
C GLU A 96 -0.21 9.16 -10.18
N ALA A 97 -0.80 8.30 -9.33
CA ALA A 97 -2.19 8.41 -8.90
C ALA A 97 -2.53 9.67 -8.08
N ARG A 98 -1.53 10.40 -7.54
CA ARG A 98 -1.73 11.67 -6.80
C ARG A 98 -2.39 12.76 -7.64
N LEU A 99 -2.51 12.63 -8.95
CA LEU A 99 -3.27 13.57 -9.77
C LEU A 99 -4.80 13.51 -9.56
N ILE A 100 -5.32 12.50 -8.86
CA ILE A 100 -6.76 12.38 -8.56
C ILE A 100 -7.04 12.84 -7.13
N HIS A 101 -7.73 13.98 -6.98
CA HIS A 101 -7.99 14.63 -5.67
C HIS A 101 -8.60 13.73 -4.60
N ALA A 102 -9.48 12.79 -4.96
CA ALA A 102 -10.13 11.88 -4.01
C ALA A 102 -9.16 10.83 -3.41
N VAL A 103 -8.07 10.51 -4.12
CA VAL A 103 -7.09 9.49 -3.72
C VAL A 103 -5.98 10.09 -2.85
N HIS A 104 -5.92 11.43 -2.76
CA HIS A 104 -4.84 12.14 -2.07
C HIS A 104 -4.69 11.77 -0.59
N ALA A 105 -5.78 11.70 0.18
CA ALA A 105 -5.67 11.44 1.63
C ALA A 105 -5.02 10.08 1.93
N ALA A 106 -5.39 9.05 1.16
CA ALA A 106 -4.77 7.74 1.31
C ALA A 106 -3.30 7.75 0.84
N LEU A 107 -2.99 8.40 -0.28
CA LEU A 107 -1.60 8.47 -0.78
C LEU A 107 -0.69 9.27 0.16
N ASP A 108 -1.21 10.33 0.78
CA ASP A 108 -0.48 11.09 1.80
C ASP A 108 -0.26 10.26 3.06
N LEU A 109 -1.25 9.47 3.49
CA LEU A 109 -1.09 8.50 4.58
C LEU A 109 0.04 7.51 4.28
N ILE A 110 0.05 6.90 3.08
CA ILE A 110 1.09 5.97 2.64
C ILE A 110 2.46 6.66 2.59
N ASN A 111 2.51 7.88 2.09
CA ASN A 111 3.74 8.65 1.98
C ASN A 111 4.32 9.00 3.36
N TYR A 112 3.50 9.46 4.30
CA TYR A 112 3.98 9.77 5.66
C TYR A 112 4.36 8.51 6.43
N ALA A 113 3.63 7.39 6.26
CA ALA A 113 3.94 6.12 6.93
C ALA A 113 5.32 5.56 6.55
N HIS A 114 5.85 5.95 5.38
CA HIS A 114 7.17 5.56 4.92
C HIS A 114 8.33 6.33 5.54
N PHE A 115 8.08 7.39 6.30
CA PHE A 115 9.17 8.17 6.86
C PHE A 115 9.94 7.31 7.86
N GLU A 116 11.25 7.17 7.65
CA GLU A 116 12.10 6.42 8.58
C GLU A 116 12.12 7.06 9.97
N HIS A 117 11.95 8.39 10.01
CA HIS A 117 11.98 9.19 11.21
C HIS A 117 10.81 10.17 11.18
N HIS A 118 10.06 10.22 12.28
CA HIS A 118 8.93 11.10 12.41
C HIS A 118 9.26 12.31 13.28
N THR A 119 8.78 13.48 12.84
CA THR A 119 8.71 14.69 13.66
C THR A 119 7.28 14.84 14.18
N THR A 120 7.07 15.73 15.16
CA THR A 120 5.72 16.05 15.62
C THR A 120 4.82 16.51 14.47
N ASP A 121 5.37 17.28 13.53
CA ASP A 121 4.64 17.73 12.34
C ASP A 121 4.29 16.57 11.40
N SER A 122 5.22 15.65 11.12
CA SER A 122 4.92 14.52 10.23
C SER A 122 3.94 13.52 10.86
N LEU A 123 3.94 13.36 12.18
CA LEU A 123 2.91 12.58 12.90
C LEU A 123 1.53 13.24 12.82
N TRP A 124 1.47 14.57 12.99
CA TRP A 124 0.22 15.30 12.87
C TRP A 124 -0.35 15.17 11.45
N ARG A 125 0.51 15.29 10.42
CA ARG A 125 0.12 15.10 9.03
C ARG A 125 -0.31 13.67 8.72
N LEU A 126 0.38 12.66 9.26
CA LEU A 126 -0.02 11.26 9.14
C LEU A 126 -1.43 11.05 9.73
N ASN A 127 -1.68 11.58 10.92
CA ASN A 127 -2.99 11.49 11.55
C ASN A 127 -4.08 12.26 10.78
N ALA A 128 -3.76 13.44 10.26
CA ALA A 128 -4.68 14.22 9.44
C ALA A 128 -5.06 13.46 8.15
N ALA A 129 -4.08 12.86 7.47
CA ALA A 129 -4.31 12.02 6.29
C ALA A 129 -5.15 10.78 6.62
N TRP A 130 -4.88 10.13 7.77
CA TRP A 130 -5.69 9.02 8.28
C TRP A 130 -7.15 9.42 8.49
N VAL A 131 -7.40 10.54 9.17
CA VAL A 131 -8.76 11.03 9.42
C VAL A 131 -9.47 11.40 8.12
N ALA A 132 -8.80 12.11 7.22
CA ALA A 132 -9.38 12.51 5.93
C ALA A 132 -9.73 11.31 5.05
N PHE A 133 -8.99 10.20 5.15
CA PHE A 133 -9.30 8.97 4.42
C PHE A 133 -10.56 8.25 4.94
N HIS A 134 -10.94 8.45 6.21
CA HIS A 134 -12.09 7.79 6.84
C HIS A 134 -13.38 8.63 6.82
N GLN A 135 -13.35 9.80 6.20
CA GLN A 135 -14.53 10.67 5.98
C GLN A 135 -15.19 10.35 4.64
#